data_AF-A0A7S1Q2N5-F1
#
_entry.id   AF-A0A7S1Q2N5-F1
#
_cell.length_a   1.000
_cell.length_b   1.000
_cell.length_c   1.000
_cell.angle_alpha   90.00
_cell.angle_beta   90.00
_cell.angle_gamma   90.00
#
_symmetry.space_group_name_H-M   'P 1'
#
loop_
_entity.id
_entity.type
_entity.pdbx_description
1 polymer ?
#
loop_
_entity_poly.entity_id
_entity_poly.type
_entity_poly.pdbx_seq_one_letter_code
_entity_poly.pdbx_strand_id
1 'polypeptide(L)'
;TQTIDLEYPTGANFHVGAFRMRTHRVKKDSCKINNAIIPETMPDSALECYGDWSDDNGEDGSSNNAYDNVGRWKYTPCEDMDGGSVTTGQMARYNCGGYHFEV
;
A
#
# COMPACT_ATOMS: atom_id res chain seq x y z
N THR A 1 36.22 36.33 -0.37
CA THR A 1 35.02 35.70 0.19
C THR A 1 34.37 34.91 -0.93
N GLN A 2 34.45 33.58 -0.91
CA GLN A 2 33.78 32.76 -1.92
C GLN A 2 32.32 32.63 -1.52
N THR A 3 31.43 33.16 -2.35
CA THR A 3 30.00 32.91 -2.27
C THR A 3 29.80 31.47 -2.73
N ILE A 4 29.47 30.58 -1.81
CA ILE A 4 28.98 29.24 -2.17
C ILE A 4 27.57 29.48 -2.68
N ASP A 5 27.38 29.44 -4.00
CA ASP A 5 26.04 29.40 -4.58
C ASP A 5 25.39 28.09 -4.16
N LEU A 6 24.53 28.18 -3.14
CA LEU A 6 23.60 27.13 -2.74
C LEU A 6 22.35 27.22 -3.62
N GLU A 7 22.53 27.26 -4.95
CA GLU A 7 21.40 27.02 -5.84
C GLU A 7 21.03 25.54 -5.70
N TYR A 8 19.97 25.30 -4.94
CA TYR A 8 19.31 24.01 -4.90
C TYR A 8 18.96 23.59 -6.34
N PRO A 9 19.21 22.34 -6.75
CA PRO A 9 18.97 21.89 -8.13
C PRO A 9 17.52 22.08 -8.65
N THR A 10 16.57 22.37 -7.75
CA THR A 10 15.14 22.57 -8.04
C THR A 10 14.65 24.01 -7.84
N GLY A 11 15.54 24.99 -7.62
CA GLY A 11 15.21 26.40 -7.42
C GLY A 11 15.04 26.82 -5.94
N ALA A 12 14.07 27.70 -5.65
CA ALA A 12 13.92 28.38 -4.36
C ALA A 12 13.19 27.60 -3.25
N ASN A 13 12.73 26.37 -3.53
CA ASN A 13 11.96 25.59 -2.56
C ASN A 13 12.85 24.57 -1.85
N PHE A 14 12.76 24.55 -0.52
CA PHE A 14 13.43 23.58 0.34
C PHE A 14 12.50 22.40 0.65
N HIS A 15 12.96 21.17 0.41
CA HIS A 15 12.20 19.97 0.75
C HIS A 15 12.24 19.76 2.27
N VAL A 16 11.08 19.67 2.91
CA VAL A 16 10.96 19.44 4.36
C VAL A 16 10.47 18.03 4.61
N GLY A 17 11.23 17.28 5.42
CA GLY A 17 10.88 15.92 5.83
C GLY A 17 11.29 14.87 4.81
N ALA A 18 10.53 13.77 4.81
CA ALA A 18 10.72 12.61 3.95
C ALA A 18 9.40 12.27 3.25
N PHE A 19 9.49 11.64 2.08
CA PHE A 19 8.30 11.09 1.42
C PHE A 19 7.92 9.77 2.08
N ARG A 20 6.67 9.68 2.55
CA ARG A 20 6.06 8.41 2.97
C ARG A 20 5.24 7.83 1.81
N MET A 21 5.58 6.62 1.41
CA MET A 21 4.76 5.83 0.50
C MET A 21 3.87 4.90 1.31
N ARG A 22 2.57 4.87 1.01
CA ARG A 22 1.58 4.01 1.65
C ARG A 22 0.83 3.20 0.60
N THR A 23 0.62 1.92 0.89
CA THR A 23 -0.08 0.99 0.00
C THR A 23 -1.16 0.22 0.74
N HIS A 24 -2.24 -0.08 0.03
CA HIS A 24 -3.31 -0.99 0.45
C HIS A 24 -3.18 -2.32 -0.30
N ARG A 25 -3.62 -3.40 0.33
CA ARG A 25 -3.68 -4.75 -0.26
C ARG A 25 -5.06 -5.33 -0.05
N VAL A 26 -5.48 -6.22 -0.94
CA VAL A 26 -6.75 -6.92 -0.86
C VAL A 26 -6.51 -8.35 -0.43
N LYS A 27 -7.37 -8.88 0.45
CA LYS A 27 -7.32 -10.27 0.93
C LYS A 27 -7.37 -11.24 -0.25
N LYS A 28 -6.57 -12.31 -0.15
CA LYS A 28 -6.73 -13.49 -1.00
C LYS A 28 -8.13 -14.07 -0.80
N ASP A 29 -8.73 -14.53 -1.89
CA ASP A 29 -10.08 -15.13 -1.96
C ASP A 29 -11.22 -14.14 -1.61
N SER A 30 -10.99 -12.84 -1.82
CA SER A 30 -12.00 -11.78 -1.67
C SER A 30 -13.01 -11.72 -2.82
N CYS A 31 -12.81 -12.52 -3.86
CA CYS A 31 -13.79 -12.73 -4.93
C CYS A 31 -14.05 -14.23 -5.17
N LYS A 32 -15.11 -14.53 -5.92
CA LYS A 32 -15.45 -15.90 -6.30
C LYS A 32 -15.01 -16.17 -7.73
N ILE A 33 -14.16 -17.17 -7.90
CA ILE A 33 -13.82 -17.71 -9.21
C ILE A 33 -14.96 -18.59 -9.71
N ASN A 34 -15.35 -18.40 -10.96
CA ASN A 34 -16.25 -19.31 -11.63
C ASN A 34 -15.47 -20.46 -12.27
N ASN A 35 -15.43 -21.59 -11.58
CA ASN A 35 -14.71 -22.79 -12.00
C ASN A 35 -15.26 -23.42 -13.29
N ALA A 36 -16.41 -22.96 -13.81
CA ALA A 36 -16.91 -23.40 -15.11
C ALA A 36 -16.13 -22.80 -16.30
N ILE A 37 -15.35 -21.73 -16.06
CA ILE A 37 -14.60 -21.00 -17.09
C ILE A 37 -13.09 -21.31 -17.01
N ILE A 38 -12.60 -21.69 -15.82
CA ILE A 38 -11.19 -21.98 -15.60
C ILE A 38 -10.87 -23.45 -15.88
N PRO A 39 -9.90 -23.78 -16.77
CA PRO A 39 -9.48 -25.15 -17.01
C PRO A 39 -8.93 -25.81 -15.74
N GLU A 40 -9.22 -27.11 -15.54
CA GLU A 40 -8.72 -27.88 -14.39
C GLU A 40 -7.18 -28.01 -14.35
N THR A 41 -6.50 -27.72 -15.45
CA THR A 41 -5.02 -27.74 -15.55
C THR A 41 -4.36 -26.46 -15.05
N MET A 42 -5.13 -25.46 -14.61
CA MET A 42 -4.59 -24.18 -14.15
C MET A 42 -3.92 -24.35 -12.78
N PRO A 43 -2.72 -23.79 -12.56
CA PRO A 43 -2.02 -23.92 -11.28
C PRO A 43 -2.78 -23.21 -10.15
N ASP A 44 -2.66 -23.71 -8.91
CA ASP A 44 -3.35 -23.16 -7.73
C ASP A 44 -3.10 -21.66 -7.51
N SER A 45 -1.93 -21.14 -7.91
CA SER A 45 -1.60 -19.71 -7.84
C SER A 45 -2.44 -18.86 -8.79
N ALA A 46 -2.95 -19.44 -9.88
CA ALA A 46 -3.89 -18.78 -10.79
C ALA A 46 -5.35 -18.88 -10.33
N LEU A 47 -5.60 -19.64 -9.26
CA LEU A 47 -6.89 -19.73 -8.58
C LEU A 47 -7.00 -18.73 -7.41
N GLU A 48 -5.99 -17.88 -7.19
CA GLU A 48 -6.05 -16.81 -6.20
C GLU A 48 -6.95 -15.68 -6.72
N CYS A 49 -8.02 -15.38 -5.98
CA CYS A 49 -8.97 -14.34 -6.37
C CYS A 49 -8.78 -13.07 -5.54
N TYR A 50 -8.50 -11.95 -6.20
CA TYR A 50 -8.45 -10.63 -5.57
C TYR A 50 -9.54 -9.75 -6.15
N GLY A 51 -10.52 -9.40 -5.31
CA GLY A 51 -11.63 -8.55 -5.70
C GLY A 51 -11.29 -7.06 -5.67
N ASP A 52 -12.33 -6.24 -5.83
CA ASP A 52 -12.20 -4.80 -5.68
C ASP A 52 -11.88 -4.41 -4.23
N TRP A 53 -11.13 -3.32 -4.08
CA TRP A 53 -10.83 -2.76 -2.77
C TRP A 53 -12.10 -2.25 -2.08
N SER A 54 -12.26 -2.66 -0.83
CA SER A 54 -13.17 -2.11 0.15
C SER A 54 -12.55 -2.27 1.55
N ASP A 55 -13.08 -1.57 2.54
CA ASP A 55 -12.60 -1.75 3.93
C ASP A 55 -12.80 -3.20 4.43
N ASP A 56 -13.83 -3.90 3.93
CA ASP A 56 -14.08 -5.31 4.28
C ASP A 56 -13.08 -6.27 3.61
N ASN A 57 -12.72 -5.99 2.36
CA ASN A 57 -11.81 -6.79 1.55
C ASN A 57 -10.33 -6.45 1.77
N GLY A 58 -10.04 -5.38 2.50
CA GLY A 58 -8.68 -4.94 2.79
C GLY A 58 -7.92 -5.93 3.65
N GLU A 59 -6.65 -6.14 3.33
CA GLU A 59 -5.73 -7.01 4.07
C GLU A 59 -4.96 -6.19 5.12
N ASP A 60 -5.24 -6.45 6.39
CA ASP A 60 -4.70 -5.78 7.59
C ASP A 60 -3.67 -6.64 8.35
N GLY A 61 -3.30 -7.79 7.79
CA GLY A 61 -2.35 -8.74 8.37
C GLY A 61 -0.88 -8.47 8.01
N SER A 62 -0.03 -9.46 8.23
CA SER A 62 1.30 -9.44 7.65
C SER A 62 1.31 -10.10 6.28
N SER A 63 1.98 -9.43 5.35
CA SER A 63 2.12 -9.84 3.95
C SER A 63 2.71 -11.24 3.78
N ASN A 64 3.59 -11.65 4.70
CA ASN A 64 4.26 -12.94 4.78
C ASN A 64 5.09 -12.97 6.09
N ASN A 65 4.88 -14.00 6.92
CA ASN A 65 5.55 -14.19 8.21
C ASN A 65 7.09 -14.09 8.16
N ALA A 66 7.70 -14.39 7.00
CA ALA A 66 9.15 -14.25 6.80
C ALA A 66 9.64 -12.79 6.89
N TYR A 67 8.73 -11.81 6.77
CA TYR A 67 9.04 -10.39 6.70
C TYR A 67 8.37 -9.56 7.80
N ASP A 68 7.73 -10.18 8.79
CA ASP A 68 7.07 -9.50 9.92
C ASP A 68 8.01 -8.58 10.70
N ASN A 69 9.30 -8.90 10.68
CA ASN A 69 10.36 -8.13 11.36
C ASN A 69 10.72 -6.83 10.63
N VAL A 70 10.22 -6.62 9.41
CA VAL A 70 10.52 -5.46 8.58
C VAL A 70 9.26 -4.61 8.46
N GLY A 71 9.26 -3.45 9.11
CA GLY A 71 8.07 -2.60 9.29
C GLY A 71 7.28 -2.31 8.01
N ARG A 72 7.92 -2.23 6.84
CA ARG A 72 7.24 -2.00 5.55
C ARG A 72 6.29 -3.11 5.10
N TRP A 73 6.39 -4.30 5.68
CA TRP A 73 5.52 -5.46 5.38
C TRP A 73 4.48 -5.73 6.45
N LYS A 74 4.45 -4.89 7.48
CA LYS A 74 3.43 -4.90 8.53
C LYS A 74 2.40 -3.82 8.23
N TYR A 75 1.13 -4.18 8.34
CA TYR A 75 0.05 -3.22 8.25
C TYR A 75 0.05 -2.31 9.49
N THR A 76 -0.08 -1.00 9.27
CA THR A 76 -0.27 -0.02 10.33
C THR A 76 -1.71 0.49 10.27
N PRO A 77 -2.50 0.37 11.36
CA PRO A 77 -3.88 0.84 11.39
C PRO A 77 -3.96 2.37 11.37
N CYS A 78 -5.12 2.91 11.03
CA CYS A 78 -5.37 4.35 10.95
C CYS A 78 -4.99 5.13 12.22
N GLU A 79 -5.29 4.57 13.39
CA GLU A 79 -5.00 5.14 14.70
C GLU A 79 -3.49 5.32 14.96
N ASP A 80 -2.67 4.46 14.37
CA ASP A 80 -1.21 4.47 14.51
C ASP A 80 -0.50 5.24 13.37
N MET A 81 -1.26 5.80 12.42
CA MET A 81 -0.72 6.52 11.26
C MET A 81 -0.51 8.02 11.49
N ASP A 82 -0.59 8.49 12.74
CA ASP A 82 -0.36 9.89 13.15
C ASP A 82 -1.09 10.94 12.28
N GLY A 83 -2.41 10.76 12.12
CA GLY A 83 -3.26 11.78 11.47
C GLY A 83 -3.54 11.55 9.99
N GLY A 84 -3.39 10.31 9.51
CA GLY A 84 -3.88 9.94 8.18
C GLY A 84 -5.39 10.14 8.05
N SER A 85 -5.83 10.80 6.98
CA SER A 85 -7.25 10.87 6.62
C SER A 85 -7.60 9.86 5.53
N VAL A 86 -8.89 9.53 5.45
CA VAL A 86 -9.45 8.76 4.35
C VAL A 86 -9.30 9.56 3.06
N THR A 87 -8.78 8.93 2.01
CA THR A 87 -8.58 9.53 0.68
C THR A 87 -9.59 8.95 -0.30
N THR A 88 -10.24 9.80 -1.10
CA THR A 88 -11.15 9.34 -2.16
C THR A 88 -10.44 9.40 -3.49
N GLY A 89 -10.22 8.23 -4.11
CA GLY A 89 -9.72 8.13 -5.47
C GLY A 89 -10.85 8.03 -6.49
N GLN A 90 -10.49 7.81 -7.75
CA GLN A 90 -11.47 7.69 -8.82
C GLN A 90 -12.32 6.41 -8.72
N MET A 91 -11.72 5.31 -8.27
CA MET A 91 -12.35 3.97 -8.27
C MET A 91 -12.87 3.56 -6.89
N ALA A 92 -12.25 4.06 -5.82
CA ALA A 92 -12.57 3.64 -4.47
C ALA A 92 -12.21 4.70 -3.43
N ARG A 93 -12.71 4.48 -2.22
CA ARG A 93 -12.35 5.23 -1.01
C ARG A 93 -11.32 4.39 -0.23
N TYR A 94 -10.18 5.00 0.10
CA TYR A 94 -9.07 4.35 0.77
C TYR A 94 -8.95 4.87 2.19
N ASN A 95 -8.98 3.96 3.16
CA ASN A 95 -8.76 4.34 4.55
C ASN A 95 -7.31 4.82 4.78
N CYS A 96 -7.07 5.33 5.98
CA CYS A 96 -5.79 5.90 6.40
C CYS A 96 -4.72 4.85 6.77
N GLY A 97 -5.11 3.60 6.99
CA GLY A 97 -4.19 2.52 7.31
C GLY A 97 -3.43 2.05 6.08
N GLY A 98 -2.50 1.12 6.27
CA GLY A 98 -1.77 0.51 5.17
C GLY A 98 -0.37 0.06 5.54
N TYR A 99 0.30 -0.50 4.54
CA TYR A 99 1.73 -0.77 4.59
C TYR A 99 2.46 0.49 4.17
N HIS A 100 3.49 0.91 4.90
CA HIS A 100 4.19 2.14 4.57
C HIS A 100 5.70 2.04 4.75
N PHE A 101 6.41 2.89 4.01
CA PHE A 101 7.83 3.15 4.21
C PHE A 101 8.15 4.62 3.93
N GLU A 102 9.25 5.08 4.51
CA GLU A 102 9.76 6.45 4.37
C GLU A 102 11.08 6.40 3.61
N VAL A 103 11.27 7.34 2.69
CA VAL A 103 12.47 7.49 1.84
C VAL A 103 13.49 8.41 2.49
#